data_AF-A0A6B3GST0-F1
#
_entry.id   AF-A0A6B3GST0-F1
#
_cell.length_a   1.000
_cell.length_b   1.000
_cell.length_c   1.000
_cell.angle_alpha   90.00
_cell.angle_beta   90.00
_cell.angle_gamma   90.00
#
_symmetry.space_group_name_H-M   'P 1'
#
loop_
_entity.id
_entity.type
_entity.pdbx_description
1 polymer ?
#
loop_
_entity_poly.entity_id
_entity_poly.type
_entity_poly.pdbx_seq_one_letter_code
_entity_poly.pdbx_strand_id
1 'polypeptide(L)'
;EVRVNGRKARFATSGDHELEVTPAEKLAKGRAVSVVVRYAGKPSQLKINGWTAWARTPDGGVAAQEPESAVWWYPSNDHPLDKATYDISVSVPDGT
;
A
#
# COMPACT_ATOMS: atom_id res chain seq x y z
N GLU A 1 -10.76 -5.20 -0.80
CA GLU A 1 -10.86 -6.11 -1.98
C GLU A 1 -9.62 -5.95 -2.84
N VAL A 2 -9.26 -6.97 -3.62
CA VAL A 2 -8.17 -6.88 -4.60
C VAL A 2 -8.70 -7.26 -5.97
N ARG A 3 -8.37 -6.44 -6.98
CA ARG A 3 -8.70 -6.70 -8.39
C ARG A 3 -7.45 -6.65 -9.24
N VAL A 4 -7.37 -7.54 -10.21
CA VAL A 4 -6.33 -7.56 -11.24
C VAL A 4 -7.02 -7.44 -12.60
N ASN A 5 -6.66 -6.41 -13.37
CA ASN A 5 -7.31 -6.08 -14.64
C ASN A 5 -8.84 -6.01 -14.52
N GLY A 6 -9.34 -5.37 -13.45
CA GLY A 6 -10.77 -5.22 -13.14
C GLY A 6 -11.48 -6.45 -12.57
N ARG A 7 -10.87 -7.64 -12.66
CA ARG A 7 -11.44 -8.90 -12.16
C ARG A 7 -11.04 -9.15 -10.71
N LYS A 8 -11.95 -9.71 -9.91
CA LYS A 8 -11.68 -10.09 -8.52
C LYS A 8 -10.52 -11.08 -8.47
N ALA A 9 -9.50 -10.80 -7.66
CA ALA A 9 -8.37 -11.68 -7.42
C ALA A 9 -8.49 -12.33 -6.04
N ARG A 10 -7.90 -13.51 -5.89
CA ARG A 10 -7.64 -14.07 -4.55
C ARG A 10 -6.40 -13.38 -3.99
N PHE A 11 -6.36 -13.22 -2.68
CA PHE A 11 -5.19 -12.69 -2.00
C PHE A 11 -5.00 -13.38 -0.66
N ALA A 12 -3.76 -13.40 -0.21
CA ALA A 12 -3.34 -13.80 1.13
C ALA A 12 -2.38 -12.74 1.68
N THR A 13 -2.08 -12.84 2.97
CA THR A 13 -1.03 -12.05 3.61
C THR A 13 0.01 -12.99 4.16
N SER A 14 1.28 -12.60 4.06
CA SER A 14 2.40 -13.40 4.57
C SER A 14 3.44 -12.51 5.25
N GLY A 15 4.27 -13.13 6.09
CA GLY A 15 5.23 -12.40 6.91
C GLY A 15 4.57 -11.31 7.76
N ASP A 16 5.30 -10.22 7.98
CA ASP A 16 4.84 -9.11 8.80
C ASP A 16 3.90 -8.17 8.04
N HIS A 17 3.96 -8.15 6.71
CA HIS A 17 3.30 -7.09 5.95
C HIS A 17 3.01 -7.35 4.45
N GLU A 18 3.32 -8.54 3.92
CA GLU A 18 3.21 -8.78 2.49
C GLU A 18 1.77 -9.04 2.05
N LEU A 19 1.43 -8.56 0.85
CA LEU A 19 0.18 -8.85 0.17
C LEU A 19 0.43 -9.73 -1.06
N GLU A 20 0.07 -11.00 -0.96
CA GLU A 20 0.21 -11.94 -2.06
C GLU A 20 -1.06 -11.97 -2.91
N VAL A 21 -0.97 -11.50 -4.15
CA VAL A 21 -2.12 -11.45 -5.07
C VAL A 21 -2.04 -12.59 -6.09
N THR A 22 -3.07 -13.43 -6.13
CA THR A 22 -3.25 -14.47 -7.16
C THR A 22 -4.30 -14.03 -8.19
N PRO A 23 -3.89 -13.63 -9.41
CA PRO A 23 -4.81 -13.26 -10.48
C PRO A 23 -5.70 -14.43 -10.92
N ALA A 24 -6.89 -14.12 -11.46
CA ALA A 24 -7.77 -15.14 -12.03
C ALA A 24 -7.25 -15.73 -13.35
N GLU A 25 -6.43 -14.97 -14.09
CA GLU A 25 -5.81 -15.36 -15.36
C GLU A 25 -4.30 -15.13 -15.28
N LYS A 26 -3.52 -15.94 -16.01
CA LYS A 26 -2.07 -15.78 -16.06
C LYS A 26 -1.68 -14.42 -16.63
N LEU A 27 -0.67 -13.78 -16.03
CA LEU A 27 -0.11 -12.53 -16.52
C LEU A 27 0.90 -12.81 -17.63
N ALA A 28 0.74 -12.14 -18.77
CA ALA A 28 1.69 -12.25 -19.88
C ALA A 28 2.92 -11.36 -19.62
N LYS A 29 4.11 -11.89 -19.92
CA LYS A 29 5.38 -11.15 -19.78
C LYS A 29 5.36 -9.88 -20.64
N GLY A 30 5.83 -8.77 -20.08
CA GLY A 30 5.95 -7.48 -20.78
C GLY A 30 4.63 -6.76 -21.03
N ARG A 31 3.51 -7.22 -20.46
CA ARG A 31 2.22 -6.55 -20.54
C ARG A 31 1.95 -5.77 -19.25
N ALA A 32 1.40 -4.58 -19.40
CA ALA A 32 0.92 -3.81 -18.26
C ALA A 32 -0.21 -4.56 -17.54
N VAL A 33 -0.25 -4.41 -16.23
CA VAL A 33 -1.26 -5.01 -15.34
C VAL A 33 -1.77 -3.91 -14.42
N SER A 34 -3.09 -3.84 -14.23
CA SER A 34 -3.65 -2.99 -13.18
C SER A 34 -3.96 -3.84 -11.96
N VAL A 35 -3.45 -3.43 -10.81
CA VAL A 35 -3.76 -4.01 -9.51
C VAL A 35 -4.44 -2.93 -8.68
N VAL A 36 -5.69 -3.18 -8.29
CA VAL A 36 -6.47 -2.26 -7.45
C VAL A 36 -6.67 -2.90 -6.09
N VAL A 37 -6.13 -2.27 -5.06
CA VAL A 37 -6.26 -2.70 -3.67
C VAL A 37 -7.09 -1.69 -2.91
N ARG A 38 -8.27 -2.12 -2.44
CA ARG A 38 -9.06 -1.38 -1.47
C ARG A 38 -8.70 -1.86 -0.07
N TYR A 39 -8.08 -0.99 0.72
CA TYR A 39 -7.63 -1.25 2.08
C TYR A 39 -8.12 -0.16 3.04
N ALA A 40 -8.07 -0.45 4.33
CA ALA A 40 -8.29 0.48 5.42
C ALA A 40 -7.48 0.00 6.63
N GLY A 41 -7.02 0.91 7.48
CA GLY A 41 -6.19 0.57 8.62
C GLY A 41 -5.90 1.76 9.52
N LYS A 42 -5.11 1.54 10.57
CA LYS A 42 -4.61 2.57 11.49
C LYS A 42 -3.07 2.52 11.51
N PRO A 43 -2.40 3.23 10.58
CA PRO A 43 -0.93 3.17 10.43
C PRO A 43 -0.16 3.35 11.74
N SER A 44 -0.61 4.26 12.61
CA SER A 44 0.02 4.57 13.90
C SER A 44 0.01 3.41 14.92
N GLN A 45 -0.76 2.34 14.68
CA GLN A 45 -0.83 1.17 15.55
C GLN A 45 0.06 0.01 15.08
N LEU A 46 0.57 0.08 13.84
CA LEU A 46 1.45 -0.95 13.31
C LEU A 46 2.90 -0.66 13.71
N LYS A 47 3.55 -1.68 14.27
CA LYS A 47 5.00 -1.71 14.47
C LYS A 47 5.59 -2.98 13.88
N ILE A 48 6.66 -2.83 13.12
CA ILE A 48 7.44 -3.94 12.57
C ILE A 48 8.81 -3.87 13.23
N ASN A 49 9.24 -4.93 13.90
CA ASN A 49 10.49 -4.96 14.67
C ASN A 49 10.62 -3.80 15.68
N GLY A 50 9.50 -3.40 16.29
CA GLY A 50 9.44 -2.28 17.26
C GLY A 50 9.41 -0.88 16.64
N TRP A 51 9.56 -0.75 15.32
CA TRP A 51 9.63 0.51 14.58
C TRP A 51 8.33 0.88 13.88
N THR A 52 8.13 2.18 13.63
CA THR A 52 7.04 2.71 12.81
C THR A 52 7.53 3.86 11.94
N ALA A 53 7.13 3.89 10.68
CA ALA A 53 7.39 5.00 9.75
C ALA A 53 6.29 6.08 9.78
N TRP A 54 5.21 5.85 10.53
CA TRP A 54 4.07 6.77 10.61
C TRP A 54 4.11 7.62 11.88
N ALA A 55 4.32 8.91 11.72
CA ALA A 55 4.22 9.87 12.82
C ALA A 55 2.80 10.43 12.92
N ARG A 56 2.05 10.06 13.97
CA ARG A 56 0.73 10.65 14.28
C ARG A 56 0.93 12.03 14.93
N THR A 57 0.23 13.05 14.43
CA THR A 57 0.10 14.37 15.07
C THR A 57 -1.30 14.49 15.71
N PRO A 58 -1.58 15.49 16.56
CA PRO A 58 -2.92 15.69 17.12
C PRO A 58 -4.02 15.76 16.06
N ASP A 59 -3.71 16.36 14.91
CA ASP A 59 -4.62 16.72 13.82
C ASP A 59 -4.37 15.94 12.51
N GLY A 60 -3.31 15.15 12.41
CA GLY A 60 -2.87 14.59 11.12
C GLY A 60 -1.85 13.46 11.24
N GLY A 61 -1.09 13.25 10.17
CA GLY A 61 -0.05 12.23 10.15
C GLY A 61 1.00 12.54 9.09
N VAL A 62 2.24 12.15 9.37
CA VAL A 62 3.38 12.32 8.47
C VAL A 62 4.02 10.96 8.21
N ALA A 63 4.24 10.66 6.94
CA ALA A 63 5.03 9.52 6.48
C ALA A 63 6.20 10.06 5.65
N ALA A 64 7.40 10.05 6.21
CA ALA A 64 8.60 10.63 5.60
C ALA A 64 9.87 9.93 6.13
N GLN A 65 9.94 8.60 5.99
CA GLN A 65 11.00 7.79 6.58
C GLN A 65 11.53 6.80 5.55
N GLU A 66 12.63 7.15 4.88
CA GLU A 66 13.42 6.17 4.14
C GLU A 66 14.12 5.20 5.13
N PRO A 67 14.43 3.96 4.71
CA PRO A 67 14.35 3.41 3.36
C PRO A 67 13.03 2.69 2.99
N GLU A 68 12.19 2.39 3.97
CA GLU A 68 10.95 1.61 3.82
C GLU A 68 9.83 2.29 4.62
N SER A 69 8.72 2.62 3.96
CA SER A 69 7.63 3.38 4.58
C SER A 69 6.25 3.04 4.01
N ALA A 70 6.18 2.61 2.75
CA ALA A 70 4.92 2.45 2.05
C ALA A 70 3.99 1.50 2.80
N VAL A 71 4.54 0.42 3.34
CA VAL A 71 3.83 -0.60 4.12
C VAL A 71 2.91 -0.07 5.22
N TRP A 72 3.24 1.08 5.84
CA TRP A 72 2.39 1.65 6.88
C TRP A 72 1.12 2.31 6.33
N TRP A 73 1.10 2.77 5.08
CA TRP A 73 0.03 3.64 4.59
C TRP A 73 -0.50 3.34 3.19
N TYR A 74 0.22 2.62 2.31
CA TYR A 74 -0.30 2.16 1.03
C TYR A 74 0.45 0.92 0.48
N PRO A 75 -0.22 -0.01 -0.23
CA PRO A 75 0.45 -1.12 -0.90
C PRO A 75 1.37 -0.63 -2.03
N SER A 76 2.63 -1.05 -2.01
CA SER A 76 3.65 -0.70 -3.01
C SER A 76 4.66 -1.82 -3.18
N ASN A 77 5.40 -1.83 -4.29
CA ASN A 77 6.67 -2.55 -4.38
C ASN A 77 7.75 -1.63 -3.79
N ASP A 78 7.89 -1.62 -2.46
CA ASP A 78 8.64 -0.60 -1.70
C ASP A 78 10.16 -0.76 -1.81
N HIS A 79 10.69 -0.62 -3.03
CA HIS A 79 12.10 -0.75 -3.32
C HIS A 79 12.59 0.37 -4.26
N PRO A 80 13.69 1.06 -3.94
CA PRO A 80 14.11 2.28 -4.66
C PRO A 80 14.50 2.05 -6.14
N LEU A 81 14.73 0.80 -6.55
CA LEU A 81 15.00 0.44 -7.94
C LEU A 81 13.74 0.36 -8.82
N ASP A 82 12.55 0.23 -8.24
CA ASP A 82 11.29 0.11 -8.99
C ASP A 82 10.50 1.42 -8.94
N LYS A 83 10.98 2.43 -9.68
CA LYS A 83 10.37 3.75 -9.70
C LYS A 83 9.03 3.75 -10.41
N ALA A 84 8.09 4.53 -9.86
CA ALA A 84 6.79 4.78 -10.47
C ALA A 84 6.50 6.29 -10.55
N THR A 85 5.55 6.64 -11.41
CA THR A 85 4.87 7.95 -11.35
C THR A 85 3.73 7.86 -10.33
N TYR A 86 3.35 9.00 -9.74
CA TYR A 86 2.32 9.06 -8.71
C TYR A 86 1.24 10.05 -9.10
N ASP A 87 -0.01 9.62 -8.98
CA ASP A 87 -1.20 10.46 -8.98
C ASP A 87 -1.92 10.21 -7.65
N ILE A 88 -2.09 11.26 -6.85
CA ILE A 88 -2.49 11.16 -5.44
C ILE A 88 -3.70 12.07 -5.22
N SER A 89 -4.80 11.45 -4.78
CA SER A 89 -5.99 12.15 -4.31
C SER A 89 -6.17 11.91 -2.82
N VAL A 90 -6.32 12.99 -2.05
CA VAL A 90 -6.50 12.94 -0.59
C VAL A 90 -7.84 13.59 -0.24
N SER A 91 -8.65 12.89 0.56
CA SER A 91 -9.89 13.44 1.13
C SER A 91 -9.72 13.58 2.65
N VAL A 92 -10.06 14.74 3.18
CA VAL A 92 -10.00 15.04 4.62
C VAL A 92 -11.34 15.67 5.06
N PRO A 93 -11.67 15.66 6.36
CA PRO A 93 -12.81 16.42 6.87
C PRO A 93 -12.67 17.93 6.59
N ASP A 94 -13.80 18.62 6.47
CA ASP A 94 -13.82 20.08 6.52
C ASP A 94 -13.31 20.54 7.89
N GLY A 95 -12.39 21.50 7.93
CA GLY A 95 -11.84 22.04 9.17
C GLY A 95 -12.89 22.78 10.01
N THR A 96 -12.57 23.02 11.29
CA THR A 96 -13.33 23.92 12.16
C THR A 96 -12.62 25.24 12.36
#